data_AF-A0A7J8TND4-F1
#
_entry.id   AF-A0A7J8TND4-F1
#
_cell.length_a   1.000
_cell.length_b   1.000
_cell.length_c   1.000
_cell.angle_alpha   90.00
_cell.angle_beta   90.00
_cell.angle_gamma   90.00
#
_symmetry.space_group_name_H-M   'P 1'
#
loop_
_entity.id
_entity.type
_entity.pdbx_description
1 polymer ?
#
loop_
_entity_poly.entity_id
_entity_poly.type
_entity_poly.pdbx_seq_one_letter_code
_entity_poly.pdbx_strand_id
1 'polypeptide(L)'
;MTLLLGPPGSGKSTLLLALAGKLDRKSLNVSGDITYNGIKLDEFYVRRTSAYIGQTDNHIPELTVRETFDFAARCQGASEGMAGLFTSNITKI
;
A
#
# COMPACT_ATOMS: atom_id res chain seq x y z
N MET A 1 -5.24 -15.52 -2.35
CA MET A 1 -6.12 -14.41 -2.75
C MET A 1 -7.36 -14.46 -1.88
N THR A 2 -7.80 -13.33 -1.33
CA THR A 2 -8.95 -13.26 -0.40
C THR A 2 -9.93 -12.20 -0.90
N LEU A 3 -11.22 -12.51 -0.91
CA LEU A 3 -12.28 -11.60 -1.33
C LEU A 3 -13.12 -11.17 -0.12
N LEU A 4 -13.30 -9.87 0.08
CA LEU A 4 -14.12 -9.29 1.15
C LEU A 4 -15.35 -8.60 0.54
N LEU A 5 -16.54 -9.16 0.78
CA LEU A 5 -17.82 -8.64 0.30
C LEU A 5 -18.67 -8.11 1.45
N GLY A 6 -19.53 -7.14 1.14
CA GLY A 6 -20.48 -6.56 2.10
C GLY A 6 -21.15 -5.31 1.55
N PRO A 7 -22.35 -4.95 2.05
CA PRO A 7 -23.12 -3.81 1.55
C PRO A 7 -22.40 -2.47 1.76
N PRO A 8 -22.80 -1.38 1.08
CA PRO A 8 -22.28 -0.04 1.36
C PRO A 8 -22.34 0.29 2.87
N GLY A 9 -21.31 0.93 3.40
CA GLY A 9 -21.24 1.26 4.84
C GLY A 9 -20.83 0.11 5.78
N SER A 10 -20.66 -1.12 5.29
CA SER A 10 -20.30 -2.28 6.14
C SER A 10 -18.86 -2.30 6.69
N GLY A 11 -18.09 -1.21 6.53
CA GLY A 11 -16.74 -1.09 7.08
C GLY A 11 -15.60 -1.79 6.32
N LYS A 12 -15.83 -2.30 5.10
CA LYS A 12 -14.79 -2.99 4.28
C LYS A 12 -13.53 -2.15 4.11
N SER A 13 -13.69 -0.90 3.63
CA SER A 13 -12.56 0.02 3.44
C SER A 13 -11.87 0.33 4.76
N THR A 14 -12.64 0.50 5.83
CA THR A 14 -12.14 0.72 7.19
C THR A 14 -11.28 -0.47 7.67
N LEU A 15 -11.74 -1.70 7.44
CA LEU A 15 -10.99 -2.91 7.78
C LEU A 15 -9.68 -3.01 6.97
N LEU A 16 -9.73 -2.75 5.66
CA LEU A 16 -8.53 -2.76 4.82
C LEU A 16 -7.51 -1.68 5.24
N LEU A 17 -7.98 -0.50 5.64
CA LEU A 17 -7.14 0.55 6.22
C LEU A 17 -6.52 0.12 7.57
N ALA A 18 -7.27 -0.62 8.39
CA ALA A 18 -6.79 -1.17 9.66
C ALA A 18 -5.64 -2.14 9.44
N LEU A 19 -5.82 -3.09 8.51
CA LEU A 19 -4.79 -4.04 8.11
C LEU A 19 -3.56 -3.29 7.58
N ALA A 20 -3.72 -2.34 6.65
CA ALA A 20 -2.59 -1.59 6.12
C ALA A 20 -1.90 -0.60 7.10
N GLY A 21 -2.31 -0.57 8.38
CA GLY A 21 -1.78 0.37 9.38
C GLY A 21 -2.07 1.84 9.05
N LYS A 22 -3.09 2.12 8.24
CA LYS A 22 -3.50 3.46 7.81
C LYS A 22 -4.78 3.96 8.48
N LEU A 23 -5.42 3.15 9.33
CA LEU A 23 -6.61 3.55 10.07
C LEU A 23 -6.29 4.64 11.11
N ASP A 24 -7.10 5.70 11.13
CA ASP A 24 -7.06 6.68 12.22
C ASP A 24 -7.67 6.07 13.49
N ARG A 25 -6.82 5.86 14.50
CA ARG A 25 -7.23 5.29 15.79
C ARG A 25 -7.78 6.34 16.77
N LYS A 26 -7.67 7.64 16.47
CA LYS A 26 -8.16 8.68 17.40
C LYS A 26 -9.68 8.77 17.44
N SER A 27 -10.33 8.41 16.33
CA SER A 27 -11.78 8.53 16.13
C SER A 27 -12.52 7.19 16.27
N LEU A 28 -11.82 6.08 16.49
CA LEU A 28 -12.37 4.73 16.42
C LEU A 28 -11.85 3.84 17.56
N ASN A 29 -12.76 3.07 18.16
CA ASN A 29 -12.39 2.00 19.08
C ASN A 29 -12.00 0.75 18.27
N VAL A 30 -10.82 0.20 18.54
CA VAL A 30 -10.27 -0.97 17.83
C VAL A 30 -10.06 -2.09 18.85
N SER A 31 -10.59 -3.27 18.57
CA SER A 31 -10.43 -4.47 19.38
C SER A 31 -9.98 -5.66 18.53
N GLY A 32 -9.42 -6.67 19.19
CA GLY A 32 -8.80 -7.83 18.54
C GLY A 32 -7.34 -7.59 18.17
N ASP A 33 -6.69 -8.66 17.70
CA ASP A 33 -5.26 -8.66 17.35
C ASP A 33 -5.07 -8.91 15.85
N ILE A 34 -4.05 -8.24 15.28
CA ILE A 34 -3.61 -8.45 13.90
C ILE A 34 -2.13 -8.83 13.96
N THR A 35 -1.77 -9.93 13.29
CA THR A 35 -0.39 -10.39 13.17
C THR A 35 0.01 -10.52 11.71
N TYR A 36 1.28 -10.21 11.43
CA TYR A 36 1.94 -10.39 10.13
C TYR A 36 3.06 -11.38 10.32
N ASN A 37 2.92 -12.58 9.76
CA ASN A 37 3.87 -13.68 9.95
C ASN A 37 4.17 -13.97 11.44
N GLY A 38 3.14 -13.88 12.30
CA GLY A 38 3.27 -14.07 13.74
C GLY A 38 3.75 -12.85 14.53
N ILE A 39 4.14 -11.77 13.86
CA ILE A 39 4.61 -10.52 14.49
C ILE A 39 3.43 -9.55 14.64
N LYS A 40 3.27 -8.92 15.81
CA LYS A 40 2.17 -7.97 16.05
C LYS A 40 2.40 -6.64 15.33
N LEU A 41 1.29 -5.93 15.09
CA LEU A 41 1.24 -4.68 14.32
C LEU A 41 2.07 -3.53 14.94
N ASP A 42 2.27 -3.55 16.27
CA ASP A 42 3.05 -2.59 17.04
C ASP A 42 4.56 -2.92 17.10
N GLU A 43 4.95 -4.13 16.73
CA GLU A 43 6.34 -4.60 16.77
C GLU A 43 7.13 -4.25 15.50
N PHE A 44 6.48 -3.77 14.44
CA PHE A 44 7.15 -3.41 13.20
C PHE A 44 6.38 -2.36 12.36
N TYR A 45 7.03 -1.82 11.34
CA TYR A 45 6.44 -0.79 10.48
C TYR A 45 5.62 -1.38 9.33
N VAL A 46 4.34 -1.68 9.60
CA VAL A 46 3.39 -2.34 8.68
C VAL A 46 3.24 -1.65 7.33
N ARG A 47 3.39 -0.32 7.29
CA ARG A 47 3.30 0.47 6.05
C ARG A 47 4.46 0.23 5.07
N ARG A 48 5.53 -0.45 5.50
CA ARG A 48 6.65 -0.88 4.63
C ARG A 48 6.47 -2.29 4.08
N THR A 49 5.56 -3.09 4.65
CA THR A 49 5.33 -4.49 4.24
C THR A 49 3.97 -4.70 3.60
N SER A 50 3.05 -3.76 3.78
CA SER A 50 1.71 -3.80 3.22
C SER A 50 1.37 -2.47 2.53
N ALA A 51 0.64 -2.57 1.42
CA ALA A 51 0.15 -1.43 0.67
C ALA A 51 -1.39 -1.44 0.62
N TYR A 52 -1.98 -0.27 0.77
CA TYR A 52 -3.41 -0.04 0.55
C TYR A 52 -3.57 0.78 -0.73
N ILE A 53 -4.30 0.22 -1.69
CA ILE A 53 -4.72 0.89 -2.92
C ILE A 53 -6.15 1.41 -2.70
N GLY A 54 -6.33 2.71 -2.89
CA GLY A 54 -7.62 3.39 -2.69
C GLY A 54 -8.61 3.09 -3.82
N GLN A 55 -9.82 3.64 -3.69
CA GLN A 55 -10.84 3.53 -4.73
C GLN A 55 -10.55 4.44 -5.94
N THR A 56 -9.89 5.56 -5.67
CA THR A 56 -9.50 6.55 -6.67
C THR A 56 -8.00 6.57 -6.80
N ASP A 57 -7.51 6.56 -8.03
CA ASP A 57 -6.11 6.75 -8.32
C ASP A 57 -5.76 8.25 -8.28
N ASN A 58 -4.58 8.56 -7.75
CA ASN A 58 -4.06 9.91 -7.71
C ASN A 58 -2.75 9.96 -8.50
N HIS A 59 -2.83 10.39 -9.75
CA HIS A 59 -1.71 10.48 -10.69
C HIS A 59 -1.41 11.93 -11.05
N ILE A 60 -0.13 12.22 -11.28
CA ILE A 60 0.34 13.49 -11.82
C ILE A 60 0.15 13.43 -13.34
N PRO A 61 -0.80 14.19 -13.92
CA PRO A 61 -1.18 14.02 -15.32
C PRO A 61 -0.07 14.41 -16.32
N GLU A 62 0.92 15.17 -15.88
CA GLU A 62 2.05 15.61 -16.71
C GLU A 62 3.13 14.53 -16.85
N LEU A 63 3.12 13.47 -16.03
CA LEU A 63 4.14 12.41 -16.08
C LEU A 63 3.70 11.26 -16.97
N THR A 64 4.65 10.74 -17.75
CA THR A 64 4.50 9.43 -18.38
C THR A 64 4.46 8.32 -17.33
N VAL A 65 4.03 7.12 -17.75
CA VAL A 65 4.03 5.93 -16.89
C VAL A 65 5.43 5.63 -16.35
N ARG A 66 6.46 5.69 -17.20
CA ARG A 66 7.85 5.45 -16.80
C ARG A 66 8.31 6.44 -15.73
N GLU A 67 8.06 7.72 -15.97
CA GLU A 67 8.44 8.79 -15.02
C GLU A 67 7.71 8.63 -13.69
N THR A 68 6.44 8.23 -13.71
CA THR A 68 5.65 7.95 -12.51
C THR A 68 6.25 6.82 -11.69
N PHE A 69 6.66 5.72 -12.34
CA PHE A 69 7.31 4.60 -11.64
C PHE A 69 8.70 4.97 -11.12
N ASP A 70 9.51 5.68 -11.90
CA ASP A 70 10.83 6.14 -11.48
C ASP A 70 10.73 7.09 -10.28
N PHE A 71 9.76 8.01 -10.29
CA PHE A 71 9.45 8.88 -9.16
C PHE A 71 9.06 8.07 -7.92
N ALA A 72 8.11 7.13 -8.06
CA ALA A 72 7.66 6.29 -6.96
C ALA A 72 8.77 5.42 -6.36
N ALA A 73 9.68 4.90 -7.20
CA ALA A 73 10.83 4.10 -6.76
C ALA A 73 11.82 4.94 -5.94
N ARG A 74 12.15 6.16 -6.41
CA ARG A 74 13.02 7.09 -5.70
C ARG A 74 12.45 7.49 -4.34
N CYS A 75 11.15 7.77 -4.25
CA CYS A 75 10.48 8.09 -2.98
C CYS A 75 10.47 6.92 -1.98
N GLN A 76 10.52 5.68 -2.47
CA GLN A 76 10.59 4.48 -1.62
C GLN A 76 12.01 4.15 -1.16
N GLY A 77 13.01 4.95 -1.54
CA GLY A 77 14.42 4.73 -1.17
C GLY A 77 15.08 3.60 -1.96
N ALA A 78 14.51 3.19 -3.10
CA ALA A 78 15.23 2.36 -4.05
C ALA A 78 16.37 3.21 -4.64
N SER A 79 17.62 2.91 -4.30
CA SER A 79 18.76 3.52 -5.00
C SER A 79 18.73 3.13 -6.49
N GLU A 80 19.41 3.91 -7.32
CA GLU A 80 19.40 3.84 -8.79
C GLU A 80 19.60 2.42 -9.37
N GLY A 81 20.17 1.47 -8.61
CA GLY A 81 20.33 0.07 -9.00
C GLY A 81 19.03 -0.75 -9.09
N MET A 82 18.03 -0.52 -8.24
CA MET A 82 16.77 -1.30 -8.28
C MET A 82 15.74 -0.74 -9.27
N ALA A 83 15.73 0.58 -9.48
CA ALA A 83 14.93 1.22 -10.54
C ALA A 83 15.45 0.83 -11.94
N GLY A 84 16.77 0.70 -12.13
CA GLY A 84 17.39 0.24 -13.38
C GLY A 84 16.99 -1.19 -13.76
N LEU A 85 16.85 -2.10 -12.80
CA LEU A 85 16.46 -3.50 -13.03
C LEU A 85 14.96 -3.66 -13.39
N PHE A 86 14.08 -2.85 -12.79
CA PHE A 86 12.65 -2.87 -13.13
C PHE A 86 12.36 -2.22 -14.49
N THR A 87 13.05 -1.12 -14.82
CA THR A 87 12.89 -0.43 -16.12
C THR A 87 13.47 -1.21 -17.30
N SER A 88 14.48 -2.05 -17.08
CA SER A 88 15.06 -2.93 -18.11
C SER A 88 14.07 -3.99 -18.61
N ASN A 89 13.19 -4.49 -17.74
CA ASN A 89 12.25 -5.56 -18.09
C ASN A 89 10.90 -5.06 -18.61
N ILE A 90 10.49 -3.82 -18.28
CA ILE A 90 9.25 -3.22 -18.81
C ILE A 90 9.42 -2.72 -20.25
N THR A 91 10.66 -2.45 -20.70
CA THR A 91 10.93 -1.99 -22.09
C THR A 91 11.04 -3.15 -23.10
N LYS A 92 10.82 -4.40 -22.68
CA LYS A 92 10.93 -5.62 -23.50
C LYS A 92 9.59 -6.36 -23.73
N ILE A 93 8.46 -5.74 -23.40
CA ILE A 93 7.12 -6.26 -23.70
C ILE A 93 6.42 -5.26 -24.63
#